data_AF-A0A1Q5PEY5-F1
#
_entry.id   AF-A0A1Q5PEY5-F1
#
_cell.length_a   1.000
_cell.length_b   1.000
_cell.length_c   1.000
_cell.angle_alpha   90.00
_cell.angle_beta   90.00
_cell.angle_gamma   90.00
#
_symmetry.space_group_name_H-M   'P 1'
#
loop_
_entity.id
_entity.type
_entity.pdbx_description
1 polymer ?
#
loop_
_entity_poly.entity_id
_entity_poly.type
_entity_poly.pdbx_seq_one_letter_code
_entity_poly.pdbx_strand_id
1 'polypeptide(L)'
;MQMAAPGGAAFLFCLGLVIFSRMKKDLNKLDLMIAALYLRYRRREDHWLSAFWTKLFFGLLGMVWAWCLFEWSLYLIGFPRPDFIHEPYFMGVIFGLWSLSGFIIHKSTLSFEELSTIDLYPEEYIRGNKLAFYITILTAVIILLH
;
A
#
# COMPACT_ATOMS: atom_id res chain seq x y z
N MET A 1 -18.46 0.50 -30.51
CA MET A 1 -18.70 0.06 -29.12
C MET A 1 -18.06 1.09 -28.19
N GLN A 2 -18.86 1.82 -27.42
CA GLN A 2 -18.33 2.71 -26.37
C GLN A 2 -17.80 1.83 -25.24
N MET A 3 -16.48 1.86 -25.03
CA MET A 3 -15.87 1.27 -23.83
C MET A 3 -16.30 2.11 -22.63
N ALA A 4 -16.99 1.49 -21.68
CA ALA A 4 -17.28 2.12 -20.40
C ALA A 4 -15.94 2.56 -19.78
N ALA A 5 -15.79 3.85 -19.49
CA ALA A 5 -14.64 4.31 -18.72
C ALA A 5 -14.61 3.55 -17.37
N PRO A 6 -13.41 3.20 -16.85
CA PRO A 6 -13.24 2.50 -15.57
C PRO A 6 -13.57 3.40 -14.34
N GLY A 7 -14.59 4.26 -14.47
CA GLY A 7 -14.90 5.37 -13.58
C GLY A 7 -15.26 4.97 -12.16
N GLY A 8 -15.68 3.72 -11.91
CA GLY A 8 -15.95 3.22 -10.56
C GLY A 8 -14.69 3.15 -9.70
N ALA A 9 -13.61 2.58 -10.22
CA ALA A 9 -12.34 2.46 -9.51
C ALA A 9 -11.64 3.83 -9.37
N ALA A 10 -11.73 4.67 -10.40
CA ALA A 10 -11.19 6.03 -10.41
C ALA A 10 -11.89 6.97 -9.40
N PHE A 11 -13.21 6.84 -9.27
CA PHE A 11 -14.01 7.59 -8.30
C PHE A 11 -13.69 7.18 -6.86
N LEU A 12 -13.59 5.87 -6.59
CA LEU A 12 -13.18 5.35 -5.29
C LEU A 12 -11.74 5.75 -4.92
N PHE A 13 -10.86 5.87 -5.92
CA PHE A 13 -9.49 6.35 -5.77
C PHE A 13 -9.41 7.84 -5.36
N CYS A 14 -10.13 8.72 -6.06
CA CYS A 14 -10.20 10.14 -5.68
C CYS A 14 -10.83 10.34 -4.30
N LEU A 15 -11.84 9.55 -3.95
CA LEU A 15 -12.46 9.54 -2.63
C LEU A 15 -11.48 9.11 -1.54
N GLY A 16 -10.68 8.06 -1.80
CA GLY A 16 -9.62 7.59 -0.89
C GLY A 16 -8.53 8.63 -0.63
N LEU A 17 -8.09 9.35 -1.66
CA LEU A 17 -7.12 10.45 -1.54
C LEU A 17 -7.69 11.65 -0.78
N VAL A 18 -8.97 11.98 -0.98
CA VAL A 18 -9.65 13.06 -0.25
C VAL A 18 -9.78 12.71 1.24
N ILE A 19 -10.17 11.48 1.57
CA ILE A 19 -10.20 10.97 2.95
C ILE A 19 -8.79 10.97 3.56
N PHE A 20 -7.78 10.56 2.77
CA PHE A 20 -6.38 10.59 3.18
C PHE A 20 -5.81 12.00 3.33
N SER A 21 -6.31 13.01 2.64
CA SER A 21 -5.80 14.39 2.76
C SER A 21 -6.35 15.13 3.99
N ARG A 22 -7.60 14.86 4.41
CA ARG A 22 -8.35 15.73 5.35
C ARG A 22 -8.08 15.56 6.85
N MET A 23 -7.17 14.69 7.27
CA MET A 23 -6.99 14.40 8.71
C MET A 23 -5.56 14.68 9.20
N LYS A 24 -5.30 15.79 9.91
CA LYS A 24 -4.02 16.12 10.61
C LYS A 24 -4.31 16.19 12.14
N LYS A 25 -3.41 15.93 13.10
CA LYS A 25 -1.93 16.04 13.19
C LYS A 25 -1.31 14.85 13.98
N ASP A 26 0.02 14.76 13.84
CA ASP A 26 1.06 13.96 14.52
C ASP A 26 1.25 12.48 14.10
N LEU A 27 2.53 12.13 13.85
CA LEU A 27 3.09 11.11 12.93
C LEU A 27 2.66 11.22 11.44
N ASN A 28 3.61 10.93 10.53
CA ASN A 28 3.28 10.67 9.12
C ASN A 28 2.29 9.50 9.07
N LYS A 29 1.21 9.59 8.28
CA LYS A 29 0.13 8.60 8.27
C LYS A 29 0.63 7.20 7.93
N LEU A 30 1.62 7.12 7.05
CA LEU A 30 2.28 5.87 6.71
C LEU A 30 3.01 5.29 7.93
N ASP A 31 3.75 6.11 8.67
CA ASP A 31 4.44 5.68 9.89
C ASP A 31 3.46 5.29 11.00
N LEU A 32 2.34 6.01 11.15
CA LEU A 32 1.27 5.65 12.08
C LEU A 32 0.64 4.30 11.73
N MET A 33 0.42 4.05 10.44
CA MET A 33 -0.11 2.77 9.95
C MET A 33 0.88 1.62 10.17
N ILE A 34 2.17 1.86 9.89
CA ILE A 34 3.25 0.89 10.11
C ILE A 34 3.39 0.59 11.60
N ALA A 35 3.44 1.60 12.46
CA ALA A 35 3.53 1.42 13.91
C ALA A 35 2.31 0.67 14.46
N ALA A 36 1.09 0.99 14.00
CA ALA A 36 -0.12 0.31 14.44
C ALA A 36 -0.15 -1.18 14.02
N LEU A 37 0.20 -1.50 12.77
CA LEU A 37 0.28 -2.89 12.33
C LEU A 37 1.43 -3.64 13.01
N TYR A 38 2.59 -3.01 13.15
CA TYR A 38 3.72 -3.58 13.88
C TYR A 38 3.33 -3.95 15.31
N LEU A 39 2.71 -3.03 16.07
CA LEU A 39 2.26 -3.31 17.44
C LEU A 39 1.21 -4.43 17.50
N ARG A 40 0.38 -4.55 16.46
CA ARG A 40 -0.59 -5.65 16.32
C ARG A 40 0.10 -7.01 16.16
N TYR A 41 1.16 -7.08 15.36
CA TYR A 41 1.91 -8.32 15.09
C TYR A 41 2.94 -8.65 16.17
N ARG A 42 3.55 -7.65 16.81
CA ARG A 42 4.54 -7.78 17.89
C ARG A 42 4.07 -8.65 19.06
N ARG A 43 2.77 -8.71 19.33
CA ARG A 43 2.21 -9.58 20.38
C ARG A 43 2.24 -11.07 20.03
N ARG A 44 2.51 -11.42 18.78
CA ARG A 44 2.45 -12.79 18.25
C ARG A 44 3.79 -13.29 17.71
N GLU A 45 4.67 -12.37 17.31
CA GLU A 45 5.92 -12.67 16.61
C GLU A 45 7.08 -11.84 17.17
N ASP A 46 8.32 -12.26 16.88
CA ASP A 46 9.51 -11.48 17.20
C ASP A 46 9.44 -10.08 16.59
N HIS A 47 10.03 -9.12 17.29
CA HIS A 47 10.06 -7.72 16.90
C HIS A 47 10.56 -7.53 15.46
N TRP A 48 11.68 -8.14 15.13
CA TRP A 48 12.31 -7.99 13.81
C TRP A 48 11.43 -8.54 12.70
N LEU A 49 10.81 -9.70 12.94
CA LEU A 49 9.93 -10.37 12.00
C LEU A 49 8.63 -9.57 11.78
N SER A 50 8.04 -9.05 12.86
CA SER A 50 6.84 -8.19 12.81
C SER A 50 7.08 -6.92 11.99
N ALA A 51 8.24 -6.28 12.19
CA ALA A 51 8.62 -5.07 11.44
C ALA A 51 8.88 -5.38 9.96
N PHE A 52 9.53 -6.52 9.68
CA PHE A 52 9.74 -7.00 8.32
C PHE A 52 8.43 -7.24 7.60
N TRP A 53 7.52 -8.05 8.16
CA TRP A 53 6.21 -8.34 7.55
C TRP A 53 5.37 -7.09 7.35
N THR A 54 5.37 -6.18 8.32
CA THR A 54 4.62 -4.93 8.20
C THR A 54 5.13 -4.08 7.03
N LYS A 55 6.45 -3.92 6.89
CA LYS A 55 7.04 -3.16 5.78
C LYS A 55 6.84 -3.85 4.44
N LEU A 56 6.94 -5.19 4.41
CA LEU A 56 6.70 -6.01 3.22
C LEU A 56 5.24 -5.91 2.74
N PHE A 57 4.30 -5.89 3.69
CA PHE A 57 2.87 -5.66 3.45
C PHE A 57 2.63 -4.30 2.81
N PHE A 58 3.19 -3.22 3.36
CA PHE A 58 3.09 -1.89 2.75
C PHE A 58 3.83 -1.78 1.41
N GLY A 59 4.92 -2.51 1.23
CA GLY A 59 5.60 -2.67 -0.05
C GLY A 59 4.67 -3.27 -1.11
N LEU A 60 3.92 -4.32 -0.77
CA LEU A 60 2.93 -4.92 -1.67
C LEU A 60 1.87 -3.91 -2.10
N LEU A 61 1.30 -3.19 -1.13
CA LEU A 61 0.31 -2.15 -1.41
C LEU A 61 0.91 -1.08 -2.34
N GLY A 62 2.12 -0.61 -2.04
CA GLY A 62 2.83 0.38 -2.88
C GLY A 62 3.10 -0.10 -4.30
N MET A 63 3.43 -1.38 -4.48
CA MET A 63 3.64 -1.98 -5.81
C MET A 63 2.34 -1.98 -6.62
N VAL A 64 1.23 -2.43 -6.04
CA VAL A 64 -0.08 -2.44 -6.72
C VAL A 64 -0.47 -1.01 -7.12
N TRP A 65 -0.21 -0.04 -6.26
CA TRP A 65 -0.43 1.37 -6.56
C TRP A 65 0.42 1.87 -7.75
N ALA A 66 1.72 1.55 -7.77
CA ALA A 66 2.60 1.92 -8.88
C ALA A 66 2.14 1.29 -10.20
N TRP A 67 1.67 0.04 -10.15
CA TRP A 67 1.10 -0.65 -11.30
C TRP A 67 -0.14 0.06 -11.85
N CYS A 68 -1.08 0.43 -10.98
CA CYS A 68 -2.26 1.18 -11.42
C CYS A 68 -1.92 2.54 -12.03
N LEU A 69 -0.94 3.25 -11.48
CA LEU A 69 -0.46 4.52 -12.04
C LEU A 69 0.17 4.33 -13.43
N PHE A 70 0.91 3.24 -13.62
CA PHE A 70 1.47 2.87 -14.91
C PHE A 70 0.37 2.55 -15.93
N GLU A 71 -0.62 1.75 -15.58
CA GLU A 71 -1.74 1.47 -16.49
C GLU A 71 -2.55 2.72 -16.83
N TRP A 72 -2.74 3.62 -15.86
CA TRP A 72 -3.38 4.92 -16.09
C TRP A 72 -2.60 5.81 -17.06
N SER A 73 -1.27 5.85 -16.93
CA SER A 73 -0.46 6.64 -17.84
C SER A 73 -0.51 6.08 -19.27
N LEU A 74 -0.50 4.76 -19.44
CA LEU A 74 -0.70 4.13 -20.74
C LEU A 74 -2.06 4.48 -21.35
N TYR A 75 -3.12 4.41 -20.55
CA TYR A 75 -4.47 4.79 -20.97
C TYR A 75 -4.55 6.25 -21.43
N LEU A 76 -3.98 7.19 -20.66
CA LEU A 76 -3.98 8.62 -20.98
C LEU A 76 -3.21 8.93 -22.28
N ILE A 77 -2.18 8.15 -22.60
CA ILE A 77 -1.36 8.32 -23.81
C ILE A 77 -1.97 7.53 -24.99
N GLY A 78 -3.03 6.75 -24.77
CA GLY A 78 -3.71 5.96 -25.80
C GLY A 78 -2.96 4.70 -26.22
N PHE A 79 -1.99 4.24 -25.42
CA PHE A 79 -1.32 2.96 -25.64
C PHE A 79 -2.23 1.80 -25.22
N PRO A 80 -2.26 0.70 -26.00
CA PRO A 80 -3.01 -0.49 -25.62
C PRO A 80 -2.47 -1.05 -24.30
N ARG A 81 -3.37 -1.60 -23.49
CA ARG A 81 -3.00 -2.28 -22.25
C ARG A 81 -2.16 -3.50 -22.62
N PRO A 82 -0.97 -3.68 -22.05
CA PRO A 82 -0.12 -4.80 -22.40
C PRO A 82 -0.67 -6.12 -21.82
N ASP A 83 -0.87 -7.11 -22.68
CA ASP A 83 -1.31 -8.47 -22.32
C ASP A 83 -0.15 -9.27 -21.71
N PHE A 84 0.23 -8.97 -20.47
CA PHE A 84 1.44 -9.51 -19.82
C PHE A 84 1.27 -10.91 -19.17
N ILE A 85 0.13 -11.58 -19.32
CA ILE A 85 -0.32 -12.62 -18.37
C ILE A 85 0.43 -13.98 -18.46
N HIS A 86 1.30 -14.22 -19.45
CA HIS A 86 1.77 -15.60 -19.71
C HIS A 86 3.29 -15.85 -19.68
N GLU A 87 4.14 -14.90 -19.28
CA GLU A 87 5.59 -15.12 -19.30
C GLU A 87 6.22 -15.25 -17.90
N PRO A 88 7.10 -16.25 -17.66
CA PRO A 88 7.80 -16.41 -16.39
C PRO A 88 8.68 -15.20 -16.01
N TYR A 89 9.10 -14.41 -17.00
CA TYR A 89 9.80 -13.14 -16.79
C TYR A 89 8.93 -12.08 -16.09
N PHE A 90 7.61 -12.13 -16.28
CA PHE A 90 6.66 -11.21 -15.65
C PHE A 90 6.60 -11.38 -14.13
N MET A 91 6.67 -12.62 -13.65
CA MET A 91 6.78 -12.90 -12.21
C MET A 91 8.05 -12.28 -11.62
N GLY A 92 9.18 -12.38 -12.34
CA GLY A 92 10.43 -11.72 -11.94
C GLY A 92 10.30 -10.20 -11.82
N VAL A 93 9.61 -9.55 -12.76
CA VAL A 93 9.34 -8.10 -12.73
C VAL A 93 8.43 -7.74 -11.55
N ILE A 94 7.37 -8.51 -11.30
CA ILE A 94 6.49 -8.32 -10.14
C ILE A 94 7.27 -8.43 -8.83
N PHE A 95 8.05 -9.50 -8.65
CA PHE A 95 8.87 -9.71 -7.46
C PHE A 95 9.93 -8.61 -7.30
N GLY A 96 10.52 -8.14 -8.40
CA GLY A 96 11.48 -7.04 -8.41
C GLY A 96 10.84 -5.72 -7.96
N LEU A 97 9.69 -5.36 -8.53
CA LEU A 97 8.96 -4.14 -8.16
C LEU A 97 8.44 -4.19 -6.72
N TRP A 98 7.97 -5.35 -6.27
CA TRP A 98 7.57 -5.57 -4.88
C TRP A 98 8.73 -5.43 -3.90
N SER A 99 9.87 -6.03 -4.22
CA SER A 99 11.07 -5.94 -3.37
C SER A 99 11.59 -4.50 -3.32
N LEU A 100 11.58 -3.80 -4.46
CA LEU A 100 11.97 -2.41 -4.55
C LEU A 100 11.03 -1.50 -3.75
N SER A 101 9.71 -1.68 -3.86
CA SER A 101 8.75 -0.90 -3.08
C SER A 101 8.89 -1.19 -1.58
N GLY A 102 9.07 -2.45 -1.18
CA GLY A 102 9.36 -2.83 0.20
C GLY A 102 10.64 -2.19 0.73
N PHE A 103 11.69 -2.12 -0.09
CA PHE A 103 12.94 -1.43 0.25
C PHE A 103 12.77 0.08 0.39
N ILE A 104 12.04 0.73 -0.54
CA ILE A 104 11.74 2.16 -0.46
C ILE A 104 10.97 2.46 0.83
N ILE A 105 9.90 1.71 1.10
CA ILE A 105 9.13 1.83 2.34
C ILE A 105 10.05 1.66 3.54
N HIS A 106 10.90 0.64 3.55
CA HIS A 106 11.84 0.42 4.65
C HIS A 106 12.78 1.61 4.88
N LYS A 107 13.27 2.25 3.81
CA LYS A 107 14.17 3.40 3.86
C LYS A 107 13.48 4.73 4.19
N SER A 108 12.22 4.91 3.78
CA SER A 108 11.48 6.15 3.93
C SER A 108 10.63 6.22 5.20
N THR A 109 10.60 5.15 5.99
CA THR A 109 9.78 5.01 7.20
C THR A 109 10.66 4.72 8.41
N LEU A 110 10.04 4.74 9.59
CA LEU A 110 10.72 4.50 10.86
C LEU A 110 11.64 3.27 10.82
N SER A 111 12.84 3.43 11.38
CA SER A 111 13.78 2.34 11.58
C SER A 111 13.24 1.31 12.58
N PHE A 112 13.83 0.12 12.58
CA PHE A 112 13.44 -0.93 13.52
C PHE A 112 13.63 -0.51 14.98
N GLU A 113 14.74 0.18 15.27
CA GLU A 113 15.04 0.69 16.61
C GLU A 113 13.97 1.67 17.08
N GLU A 114 13.59 2.63 16.23
CA GLU A 114 12.51 3.58 16.53
C GLU A 114 11.17 2.87 16.73
N LEU A 115 10.79 1.95 15.84
CA LEU A 115 9.57 1.14 15.97
C LEU A 115 9.49 0.36 17.28
N SER A 116 10.62 -0.14 17.77
CA SER A 116 10.68 -0.91 19.02
C SER A 116 10.36 -0.06 20.26
N THR A 117 10.63 1.24 20.18
CA THR A 117 10.43 2.22 21.26
C THR A 117 9.09 2.95 21.18
N ILE A 118 8.36 2.84 20.06
CA ILE A 118 7.08 3.51 19.87
C ILE A 118 5.97 2.72 20.56
N ASP A 119 5.32 3.38 21.52
CA ASP A 119 4.03 3.00 22.05
C ASP A 119 2.99 4.04 21.59
N LEU A 120 1.95 3.56 20.92
CA LEU A 120 0.84 4.40 20.45
C LEU A 120 -0.26 4.48 21.51
N TYR A 121 -0.87 5.65 21.63
CA TYR A 121 -2.11 5.78 22.41
C TYR A 121 -3.24 4.93 21.75
N PRO A 122 -4.22 4.44 22.53
CA PRO A 122 -5.29 3.60 22.00
C PRO A 122 -6.02 4.20 20.79
N GLU A 123 -6.23 5.52 20.79
CA GLU A 123 -6.89 6.25 19.71
C GLU A 123 -6.07 6.22 18.41
N GLU A 124 -4.75 6.43 18.52
CA GLU A 124 -3.80 6.42 17.42
C GLU A 124 -3.63 5.01 16.84
N TYR A 125 -3.57 4.00 17.71
CA TYR A 125 -3.55 2.59 17.30
C TYR A 125 -4.80 2.22 16.50
N ILE A 126 -6.00 2.58 17.01
CA ILE A 126 -7.27 2.34 16.32
C ILE A 126 -7.28 3.08 14.97
N ARG A 127 -6.80 4.33 14.94
CA ARG A 127 -6.73 5.15 13.73
C ARG A 127 -5.79 4.55 12.69
N GLY A 128 -4.57 4.18 13.07
CA GLY A 128 -3.59 3.54 12.20
C GLY A 128 -4.07 2.21 11.64
N ASN A 129 -4.69 1.37 12.48
CA ASN A 129 -5.24 0.09 12.06
C ASN A 129 -6.45 0.25 11.12
N LYS A 130 -7.33 1.23 11.36
CA LYS A 130 -8.43 1.58 10.43
C LYS A 130 -7.88 2.05 9.08
N LEU A 131 -6.87 2.90 9.08
CA LEU A 131 -6.22 3.38 7.85
C LEU A 131 -5.61 2.22 7.05
N ALA A 132 -4.86 1.34 7.72
CA ALA A 132 -4.31 0.14 7.10
C ALA A 132 -5.40 -0.75 6.50
N PHE A 133 -6.49 -0.97 7.24
CA PHE A 133 -7.63 -1.76 6.76
C PHE A 133 -8.29 -1.16 5.52
N TYR A 134 -8.57 0.15 5.49
CA TYR A 134 -9.17 0.81 4.33
C TYR A 134 -8.28 0.73 3.09
N ILE A 135 -6.95 0.92 3.24
CA ILE A 135 -6.01 0.80 2.13
C ILE A 135 -5.93 -0.66 1.63
N THR A 136 -6.03 -1.63 2.53
CA THR A 136 -6.10 -3.05 2.17
C THR A 136 -7.34 -3.34 1.33
N ILE A 137 -8.53 -2.90 1.78
CA ILE A 137 -9.79 -3.08 1.04
C ILE A 137 -9.69 -2.44 -0.34
N LEU A 138 -9.21 -1.18 -0.40
CA LEU A 138 -9.05 -0.47 -1.66
C LEU A 138 -8.15 -1.26 -2.63
N THR A 139 -7.03 -1.78 -2.13
CA THR A 139 -6.09 -2.56 -2.93
C THR A 139 -6.68 -3.90 -3.36
N ALA A 140 -7.42 -4.58 -2.49
CA ALA A 140 -8.12 -5.82 -2.83
C ALA A 140 -9.19 -5.59 -3.90
N VAL A 141 -9.98 -4.51 -3.79
CA VAL A 141 -10.97 -4.14 -4.81
C VAL A 141 -10.30 -3.87 -6.16
N ILE A 142 -9.17 -3.17 -6.16
CA ILE A 142 -8.40 -2.91 -7.39
C ILE A 142 -7.97 -4.23 -8.04
N ILE A 143 -7.37 -5.13 -7.26
CA ILE A 143 -6.91 -6.44 -7.75
C ILE A 143 -8.08 -7.27 -8.28
N LEU A 144 -9.23 -7.30 -7.59
CA LEU A 144 -10.39 -8.11 -7.98
C LEU A 144 -11.13 -7.55 -9.21
N LEU A 145 -10.98 -6.26 -9.50
CA LEU A 145 -11.59 -5.62 -10.68
C LEU A 145 -10.70 -5.72 -11.93
N HIS A 146 -9.50 -6.27 -11.82
CA HIS A 146 -8.56 -6.50 -12.92
C HIS A 146 -8.42 -8.00 -13.20
#